data_AF-A0A8I3NUZ6-F1
#
_entry.id   AF-A0A8I3NUZ6-F1
#
_cell.length_a   1.000
_cell.length_b   1.000
_cell.length_c   1.000
_cell.angle_alpha   90.00
_cell.angle_beta   90.00
_cell.angle_gamma   90.00
#
_symmetry.space_group_name_H-M   'P 1'
#
loop_
_entity.id
_entity.type
_entity.pdbx_description
1 polymer ?
#
loop_
_entity_poly.entity_id
_entity_poly.type
_entity_poly.pdbx_seq_one_letter_code
_entity_poly.pdbx_strand_id
1 'polypeptide(L)'
;MPFRSWNPPMVAQGVLWILLGLLLRLEPGTATLPLLMDSVIQALAELEQKVPATKASHVASAWLLLVQDSGPRDLLHHFLLERQNLKATNLDPHQVSPELRALTKDMAQHGIRDRQEYGVVLAPDGSTVAVEPLLAGLEAGLQGRRVVNLPLDSTATPLDAGTTFPDTGVMVPDVRATSLEPRDAPPDVTSADVGATSPNIKATDLDVKPTSTGIRPGSPDVPVTSPDVHTSLPGAKARSPTTVDSLLVVTLARDLGLSFLQGPQTWSHAGLGTEGCWDQLSAPRTFTLLHSGTSPVTMAFLNGALDGVLLGDYLSRTPEPRPPLSHLLSEYYGAGVAGDPGFRSNFRRQNTAALTSTPTLTQQVWGALILLQRLEPTHPQLRGMSQEQLAEVATNATKEFTEAFLGCPAIHPRCRWGAAPYRGSPRSLQLPLGFLYVHHTYIPAPPCTDFAHCAADMRSMQHFHQDTRGWDDIGYSFVIGSDGYVYEGRGWHWVGAHTLGHNSRGFGVAFVGNYTAELPTEAALRTVQDVLPGCAVRAGFLRPDYTLLGHRQLVRTDCPGDALFNLLRTWPRFAANVNPRTARRASWRSKRKPPPMILPATDPQ
;
A
#
# COMPACT_ATOMS: atom_id res chain seq x y z
N MET A 1 -41.16 -54.71 -45.02
CA MET A 1 -41.87 -55.20 -43.81
C MET A 1 -41.08 -54.78 -42.58
N PRO A 2 -41.73 -54.45 -41.45
CA PRO A 2 -41.46 -53.18 -40.76
C PRO A 2 -41.19 -53.26 -39.23
N PHE A 3 -40.86 -52.09 -38.62
CA PHE A 3 -40.90 -51.68 -37.18
C PHE A 3 -39.93 -52.38 -36.18
N ARG A 4 -39.28 -51.73 -35.20
CA ARG A 4 -39.65 -50.63 -34.27
C ARG A 4 -38.41 -49.79 -33.85
N SER A 5 -38.46 -48.45 -33.90
CA SER A 5 -38.44 -47.46 -32.77
C SER A 5 -37.80 -47.93 -31.44
N TRP A 6 -37.01 -47.12 -30.72
CA TRP A 6 -37.42 -46.05 -29.78
C TRP A 6 -36.22 -45.14 -29.38
N ASN A 7 -36.49 -43.88 -29.01
CA ASN A 7 -35.59 -42.89 -28.38
C ASN A 7 -36.35 -42.28 -27.17
N PRO A 8 -35.71 -41.54 -26.22
CA PRO A 8 -34.97 -41.89 -25.00
C PRO A 8 -35.79 -41.61 -23.69
N PRO A 9 -35.19 -41.48 -22.49
CA PRO A 9 -35.36 -40.17 -21.81
C PRO A 9 -34.18 -39.65 -20.97
N MET A 10 -34.20 -38.32 -20.84
CA MET A 10 -33.43 -37.44 -19.95
C MET A 10 -33.63 -37.76 -18.44
N VAL A 11 -33.04 -38.82 -17.87
CA VAL A 11 -33.00 -38.98 -16.39
C VAL A 11 -31.79 -39.80 -15.96
N ALA A 12 -30.59 -39.20 -15.98
CA ALA A 12 -29.43 -39.77 -15.27
C ALA A 12 -28.37 -38.73 -14.89
N GLN A 13 -28.45 -37.50 -15.43
CA GLN A 13 -27.70 -36.35 -14.92
C GLN A 13 -28.28 -35.78 -13.62
N GLY A 14 -29.49 -36.19 -13.20
CA GLY A 14 -30.12 -35.69 -11.97
C GLY A 14 -29.72 -36.42 -10.68
N VAL A 15 -29.25 -37.67 -10.75
CA VAL A 15 -29.01 -38.50 -9.55
C VAL A 15 -27.54 -38.48 -9.10
N LEU A 16 -26.60 -38.22 -10.03
CA LEU A 16 -25.17 -38.13 -9.70
C LEU A 16 -24.81 -36.86 -8.91
N TRP A 17 -25.58 -35.78 -9.07
CA TRP A 17 -25.38 -34.52 -8.34
C TRP A 17 -25.98 -34.55 -6.92
N ILE A 18 -27.01 -35.36 -6.68
CA ILE A 18 -27.66 -35.46 -5.36
C ILE A 18 -26.83 -36.34 -4.40
N LEU A 19 -26.12 -37.36 -4.90
CA LEU A 19 -25.32 -38.26 -4.07
C LEU A 19 -23.87 -37.76 -3.81
N LEU A 20 -23.30 -36.92 -4.68
CA LEU A 20 -22.00 -36.28 -4.39
C LEU A 20 -22.13 -35.06 -3.46
N GLY A 21 -23.32 -34.44 -3.42
CA GLY A 21 -23.65 -33.35 -2.49
C GLY A 21 -23.89 -33.78 -1.04
N LEU A 22 -24.00 -35.08 -0.76
CA LEU A 22 -24.32 -35.62 0.57
C LEU A 22 -23.11 -36.20 1.34
N LEU A 23 -21.90 -36.14 0.77
CA LEU A 23 -20.66 -36.62 1.40
C LEU A 23 -19.62 -35.52 1.70
N LEU A 24 -19.87 -34.27 1.32
CA LEU A 24 -19.03 -33.14 1.72
C LEU A 24 -19.71 -32.42 2.89
N ARG A 25 -19.31 -32.76 4.11
CA ARG A 25 -19.46 -31.86 5.24
C ARG A 25 -18.64 -30.60 4.92
N LEU A 26 -19.30 -29.52 4.52
CA LEU A 26 -18.64 -28.24 4.30
C LEU A 26 -18.11 -27.71 5.63
N GLU A 27 -16.79 -27.59 5.71
CA GLU A 27 -16.16 -26.68 6.66
C GLU A 27 -16.37 -25.23 6.17
N PRO A 28 -16.56 -24.26 7.07
CA PRO A 28 -16.53 -22.84 6.71
C PRO A 28 -15.16 -22.50 6.09
N GLY A 29 -15.11 -21.95 4.87
CA GLY A 29 -13.89 -21.41 4.26
C GLY A 29 -13.48 -21.90 2.86
N THR A 30 -14.35 -22.58 2.10
CA THR A 30 -14.04 -22.97 0.70
C THR A 30 -14.88 -22.19 -0.30
N ALA A 31 -14.43 -21.00 -0.68
CA ALA A 31 -15.02 -20.25 -1.78
C ALA A 31 -15.00 -21.10 -3.07
N THR A 32 -16.14 -21.19 -3.76
CA THR A 32 -16.26 -21.95 -5.02
C THR A 32 -15.66 -21.19 -6.21
N LEU A 33 -15.54 -19.86 -6.10
CA LEU A 33 -14.98 -18.95 -7.09
C LEU A 33 -13.68 -18.30 -6.60
N PRO A 34 -12.80 -17.84 -7.52
CA PRO A 34 -11.64 -17.05 -7.15
C PRO A 34 -12.01 -15.73 -6.44
N LEU A 35 -11.30 -15.43 -5.36
CA LEU A 35 -11.42 -14.19 -4.57
C LEU A 35 -10.63 -13.06 -5.23
N LEU A 36 -11.21 -12.48 -6.29
CA LEU A 36 -10.62 -11.41 -7.09
C LEU A 36 -11.42 -10.11 -6.92
N MET A 37 -10.73 -8.96 -6.98
CA MET A 37 -11.38 -7.64 -6.99
C MET A 37 -12.32 -7.49 -8.20
N ASP A 38 -11.98 -8.07 -9.35
CA ASP A 38 -12.85 -8.08 -10.54
C ASP A 38 -14.22 -8.71 -10.23
N SER A 39 -14.27 -9.67 -9.31
CA SER A 39 -15.52 -10.26 -8.86
C SER A 39 -16.35 -9.32 -7.99
N VAL A 40 -15.71 -8.46 -7.16
CA VAL A 40 -16.39 -7.35 -6.46
C VAL A 40 -17.00 -6.39 -7.47
N ILE A 41 -16.21 -6.00 -8.46
CA ILE A 41 -16.60 -5.05 -9.52
C ILE A 41 -17.79 -5.61 -10.31
N GLN A 42 -17.76 -6.90 -10.64
CA GLN A 42 -18.87 -7.57 -11.30
C GLN A 42 -20.13 -7.64 -10.43
N ALA A 43 -19.99 -7.88 -9.11
CA ALA A 43 -21.11 -7.84 -8.16
C ALA A 43 -21.79 -6.48 -8.14
N LEU A 44 -20.99 -5.41 -8.04
CA LEU A 44 -21.50 -4.04 -8.09
C LEU A 44 -22.18 -3.75 -9.42
N ALA A 45 -21.57 -4.13 -10.56
CA ALA A 45 -22.15 -3.89 -11.88
C ALA A 45 -23.50 -4.58 -12.07
N GLU A 46 -23.65 -5.84 -11.61
CA GLU A 46 -24.93 -6.55 -11.66
C GLU A 46 -26.01 -5.90 -10.78
N LEU A 47 -25.64 -5.43 -9.59
CA LEU A 47 -26.55 -4.73 -8.68
C LEU A 47 -26.98 -3.38 -9.25
N GLU A 48 -26.04 -2.61 -9.81
CA GLU A 48 -26.28 -1.28 -10.36
C GLU A 48 -27.20 -1.30 -11.59
N GLN A 49 -27.21 -2.39 -12.35
CA GLN A 49 -28.13 -2.58 -13.48
C GLN A 49 -29.58 -2.85 -13.05
N LYS A 50 -29.82 -3.28 -11.80
CA LYS A 50 -31.13 -3.75 -11.32
C LYS A 50 -31.90 -2.70 -10.52
N VAL A 51 -31.32 -1.52 -10.32
CA VAL A 51 -31.86 -0.42 -9.51
C VAL A 51 -31.85 0.87 -10.33
N PRO A 52 -32.78 1.83 -10.11
CA PRO A 52 -32.71 3.13 -10.77
C PRO A 52 -31.34 3.81 -10.59
N ALA A 53 -30.79 4.35 -11.67
CA ALA A 53 -29.44 4.92 -11.72
C ALA A 53 -29.16 5.96 -10.60
N THR A 54 -30.16 6.75 -10.22
CA THR A 54 -30.03 7.78 -9.16
C THR A 54 -29.86 7.22 -7.74
N LYS A 55 -30.09 5.92 -7.54
CA LYS A 55 -29.93 5.24 -6.24
C LYS A 55 -29.01 4.02 -6.30
N ALA A 56 -28.56 3.64 -7.50
CA ALA A 56 -27.88 2.40 -7.77
C ALA A 56 -26.63 2.22 -6.89
N SER A 57 -25.76 3.22 -6.82
CA SER A 57 -24.52 3.16 -6.05
C SER A 57 -24.77 2.96 -4.56
N HIS A 58 -25.64 3.77 -3.95
CA HIS A 58 -26.02 3.63 -2.53
C HIS A 58 -26.62 2.26 -2.21
N VAL A 59 -27.53 1.79 -3.08
CA VAL A 59 -28.21 0.53 -2.86
C VAL A 59 -27.24 -0.65 -3.02
N ALA A 60 -26.30 -0.57 -3.97
CA ALA A 60 -25.31 -1.61 -4.21
C ALA A 60 -24.31 -1.72 -3.05
N SER A 61 -23.71 -0.62 -2.59
CA SER A 61 -22.78 -0.63 -1.45
C SER A 61 -23.46 -1.05 -0.16
N ALA A 62 -24.63 -0.48 0.15
CA ALA A 62 -25.38 -0.83 1.35
C ALA A 62 -25.83 -2.30 1.35
N TRP A 63 -26.27 -2.82 0.21
CA TRP A 63 -26.67 -4.23 0.11
C TRP A 63 -25.51 -5.17 0.40
N LEU A 64 -24.33 -4.94 -0.20
CA LEU A 64 -23.14 -5.77 0.05
C LEU A 64 -22.73 -5.76 1.54
N LEU A 65 -22.84 -4.62 2.23
CA LEU A 65 -22.60 -4.50 3.67
C LEU A 65 -23.70 -5.19 4.52
N LEU A 66 -24.94 -5.25 4.02
CA LEU A 66 -26.08 -5.83 4.74
C LEU A 66 -26.23 -7.35 4.61
N VAL A 67 -25.48 -8.02 3.73
CA VAL A 67 -25.46 -9.51 3.64
C VAL A 67 -24.93 -10.18 4.93
N GLN A 68 -24.53 -9.38 5.93
CA GLN A 68 -24.16 -9.77 7.30
C GLN A 68 -25.36 -10.27 8.14
N ASP A 69 -25.94 -11.42 7.81
CA ASP A 69 -27.15 -11.95 8.49
C ASP A 69 -26.86 -12.77 9.77
N SER A 70 -25.68 -12.64 10.41
CA SER A 70 -25.32 -13.55 11.52
C SER A 70 -24.36 -13.02 12.60
N GLY A 71 -24.11 -11.70 12.70
CA GLY A 71 -23.23 -11.11 13.72
C GLY A 71 -23.91 -10.05 14.61
N PRO A 72 -23.38 -9.76 15.83
CA PRO A 72 -23.77 -8.56 16.55
C PRO A 72 -23.47 -7.35 15.67
N ARG A 73 -24.50 -6.57 15.33
CA ARG A 73 -24.36 -5.39 14.48
C ARG A 73 -23.33 -4.45 15.09
N ASP A 74 -22.37 -4.03 14.27
CA ASP A 74 -21.44 -2.97 14.64
C ASP A 74 -22.23 -1.67 14.89
N LEU A 75 -22.41 -1.33 16.17
CA LEU A 75 -23.25 -0.22 16.60
C LEU A 75 -22.73 1.12 16.09
N LEU A 76 -21.42 1.25 15.89
CA LEU A 76 -20.80 2.47 15.40
C LEU A 76 -21.06 2.63 13.89
N HIS A 77 -20.88 1.56 13.11
CA HIS A 77 -21.23 1.56 11.69
C HIS A 77 -22.71 1.85 11.49
N HIS A 78 -23.58 1.18 12.26
CA HIS A 78 -25.01 1.42 12.26
C HIS A 78 -25.34 2.89 12.60
N PHE A 79 -24.78 3.43 13.67
CA PHE A 79 -25.02 4.81 14.11
C PHE A 79 -24.59 5.86 13.07
N LEU A 80 -23.48 5.64 12.37
CA LEU A 80 -22.93 6.61 11.43
C LEU A 80 -23.48 6.47 10.01
N LEU A 81 -23.81 5.25 9.57
CA LEU A 81 -24.18 4.95 8.18
C LEU A 81 -25.66 4.59 7.99
N GLU A 82 -26.39 4.08 9.00
CA GLU A 82 -27.81 3.78 8.79
C GLU A 82 -28.66 5.06 8.86
N ARG A 83 -29.19 5.47 7.71
CA ARG A 83 -30.27 6.44 7.62
C ARG A 83 -31.59 5.69 7.82
N GLN A 84 -32.39 6.03 8.84
CA GLN A 84 -33.77 5.51 9.01
C GLN A 84 -34.68 5.73 7.77
N ASN A 85 -34.25 6.52 6.79
CA ASN A 85 -35.01 6.88 5.59
C ASN A 85 -34.64 6.13 4.30
N LEU A 86 -33.58 5.32 4.28
CA LEU A 86 -33.51 4.24 3.31
C LEU A 86 -34.38 3.12 3.88
N LYS A 87 -35.72 3.27 3.75
CA LYS A 87 -36.58 2.08 3.72
C LYS A 87 -35.86 1.15 2.78
N ALA A 88 -35.30 0.07 3.31
CA ALA A 88 -34.58 -0.91 2.55
C ALA A 88 -35.43 -1.18 1.31
N THR A 89 -35.01 -0.65 0.17
CA THR A 89 -35.33 -1.29 -1.09
C THR A 89 -34.59 -2.59 -0.94
N ASN A 90 -35.25 -3.56 -0.30
CA ASN A 90 -34.81 -4.92 -0.17
C ASN A 90 -34.70 -5.39 -1.60
N LEU A 91 -33.52 -5.19 -2.17
CA LEU A 91 -33.08 -5.92 -3.33
C LEU A 91 -33.24 -7.37 -2.94
N ASP A 92 -34.17 -8.04 -3.62
CA ASP A 92 -34.39 -9.46 -3.44
C ASP A 92 -33.03 -10.13 -3.72
N PRO A 93 -32.45 -10.89 -2.77
CA PRO A 93 -31.20 -11.61 -3.00
C PRO A 93 -31.24 -12.43 -4.29
N HIS A 94 -32.42 -12.91 -4.71
CA HIS A 94 -32.66 -13.62 -5.97
C HIS A 94 -32.35 -12.82 -7.24
N GLN A 95 -32.17 -11.51 -7.13
CA GLN A 95 -31.79 -10.65 -8.23
C GLN A 95 -30.30 -10.74 -8.55
N VAL A 96 -29.41 -11.21 -7.68
CA VAL A 96 -28.00 -11.44 -8.03
C VAL A 96 -27.80 -12.90 -8.45
N SER A 97 -26.90 -13.15 -9.41
CA SER A 97 -26.55 -14.52 -9.80
C SER A 97 -26.17 -15.36 -8.56
N PRO A 98 -26.61 -16.63 -8.47
CA PRO A 98 -26.34 -17.48 -7.30
C PRO A 98 -24.85 -17.56 -6.94
N GLU A 99 -24.00 -17.60 -7.96
CA GLU A 99 -22.55 -17.65 -7.87
C GLU A 99 -22.00 -16.39 -7.20
N LEU A 100 -22.45 -15.22 -7.64
CA LEU A 100 -21.98 -13.94 -7.15
C LEU A 100 -22.55 -13.62 -5.76
N ARG A 101 -23.76 -14.09 -5.45
CA ARG A 101 -24.34 -14.02 -4.11
C ARG A 101 -23.55 -14.83 -3.09
N ALA A 102 -23.15 -16.05 -3.45
CA ALA A 102 -22.30 -16.88 -2.59
C ALA A 102 -20.96 -16.18 -2.34
N LEU A 103 -20.38 -15.61 -3.40
CA LEU A 103 -19.12 -14.88 -3.32
C LEU A 103 -19.21 -13.61 -2.47
N THR A 104 -20.28 -12.82 -2.61
CA THR A 104 -20.54 -11.66 -1.75
C THR A 104 -20.56 -12.06 -0.28
N LYS A 105 -21.20 -13.18 0.05
CA LYS A 105 -21.27 -13.65 1.44
C LYS A 105 -19.88 -13.97 2.00
N ASP A 106 -18.99 -14.53 1.20
CA ASP A 106 -17.60 -14.85 1.59
C ASP A 106 -16.72 -13.58 1.74
N MET A 107 -17.12 -12.48 1.10
CA MET A 107 -16.33 -11.24 1.02
C MET A 107 -16.84 -10.11 1.94
N ALA A 108 -18.12 -10.12 2.31
CA ALA A 108 -18.77 -9.04 3.04
C ALA A 108 -18.42 -8.96 4.53
N GLN A 109 -17.78 -9.99 5.08
CA GLN A 109 -17.31 -9.99 6.46
C GLN A 109 -15.79 -10.17 6.46
N HIS A 110 -15.08 -9.19 6.99
CA HIS A 110 -13.65 -9.28 7.22
C HIS A 110 -13.36 -9.93 8.58
N GLY A 111 -12.30 -10.74 8.63
CA GLY A 111 -11.77 -11.19 9.90
C GLY A 111 -10.67 -12.23 9.75
N ILE A 112 -10.21 -12.73 10.89
CA ILE A 112 -9.07 -13.65 10.97
C ILE A 112 -9.47 -14.86 11.81
N ARG A 113 -9.27 -16.06 11.27
CA ARG A 113 -9.41 -17.32 12.00
C ARG A 113 -8.27 -18.26 11.64
N ASP A 114 -7.58 -18.83 12.63
CA ASP A 114 -6.52 -19.83 12.40
C ASP A 114 -5.40 -19.36 11.44
N ARG A 115 -5.04 -18.06 11.51
CA ARG A 115 -4.14 -17.32 10.58
C ARG A 115 -4.66 -17.15 9.15
N GLN A 116 -5.85 -17.63 8.84
CA GLN A 116 -6.51 -17.32 7.58
C GLN A 116 -7.27 -16.01 7.72
N GLU A 117 -7.11 -15.14 6.74
CA GLU A 117 -7.88 -13.91 6.63
C GLU A 117 -8.99 -14.13 5.61
N TYR A 118 -10.23 -13.80 5.98
CA TYR A 118 -11.40 -13.88 5.12
C TYR A 118 -11.97 -12.47 4.90
N GLY A 119 -12.89 -12.32 3.93
CA GLY A 119 -13.35 -10.99 3.51
C GLY A 119 -12.34 -10.20 2.68
N VAL A 120 -11.34 -10.88 2.11
CA VAL A 120 -10.25 -10.27 1.34
C VAL A 120 -10.22 -10.77 -0.10
N VAL A 121 -9.72 -9.94 -1.01
CA VAL A 121 -9.56 -10.26 -2.44
C VAL A 121 -8.20 -9.85 -2.97
N LEU A 122 -7.73 -10.54 -4.02
CA LEU A 122 -6.55 -10.13 -4.78
C LEU A 122 -6.94 -9.06 -5.81
N ALA A 123 -6.29 -7.91 -5.76
CA ALA A 123 -6.48 -6.82 -6.70
C ALA A 123 -5.52 -6.92 -7.92
N PRO A 124 -5.87 -6.31 -9.07
CA PRO A 124 -5.04 -6.30 -10.28
C PRO A 124 -3.60 -5.78 -10.09
N ASP A 125 -3.40 -4.88 -9.13
CA ASP A 125 -2.09 -4.35 -8.75
C ASP A 125 -1.26 -5.30 -7.86
N GLY A 126 -1.75 -6.52 -7.63
CA GLY A 126 -1.10 -7.53 -6.80
C GLY A 126 -1.27 -7.31 -5.29
N SER A 127 -1.97 -6.26 -4.85
CA SER A 127 -2.28 -6.09 -3.43
C SER A 127 -3.42 -7.01 -2.99
N THR A 128 -3.49 -7.28 -1.68
CA THR A 128 -4.68 -7.92 -1.07
C THR A 128 -5.49 -6.84 -0.39
N VAL A 129 -6.81 -6.86 -0.56
CA VAL A 129 -7.71 -5.80 -0.10
C VAL A 129 -8.85 -6.41 0.69
N ALA A 130 -9.09 -5.93 1.91
CA ALA A 130 -10.30 -6.25 2.66
C ALA A 130 -11.49 -5.45 2.10
N VAL A 131 -12.57 -6.16 1.75
CA VAL A 131 -13.69 -5.58 1.01
C VAL A 131 -14.61 -4.76 1.93
N GLU A 132 -14.80 -5.19 3.17
CA GLU A 132 -15.65 -4.51 4.16
C GLU A 132 -15.26 -3.04 4.39
N PRO A 133 -14.02 -2.69 4.81
CA PRO A 133 -13.65 -1.28 5.02
C PRO A 133 -13.63 -0.45 3.74
N LEU A 134 -13.39 -1.07 2.57
CA LEU A 134 -13.52 -0.42 1.27
C LEU A 134 -14.97 0.02 1.02
N LEU A 135 -15.92 -0.91 1.15
CA LEU A 135 -17.35 -0.64 0.93
C LEU A 135 -17.91 0.35 1.95
N ALA A 136 -17.48 0.27 3.22
CA ALA A 136 -17.86 1.23 4.26
C ALA A 136 -17.47 2.66 3.90
N GLY A 137 -16.27 2.85 3.32
CA GLY A 137 -15.79 4.15 2.87
C GLY A 137 -16.57 4.70 1.67
N LEU A 138 -16.87 3.85 0.69
CA LEU A 138 -17.73 4.21 -0.45
C LEU A 138 -19.12 4.67 0.03
N GLU A 139 -19.75 3.93 0.93
CA GLU A 139 -21.06 4.28 1.49
C GLU A 139 -21.01 5.61 2.24
N ALA A 140 -20.02 5.82 3.12
CA ALA A 140 -19.83 7.07 3.84
C ALA A 140 -19.66 8.28 2.90
N GLY A 141 -18.90 8.08 1.81
CA GLY A 141 -18.70 9.09 0.76
C GLY A 141 -19.98 9.44 0.02
N LEU A 142 -20.74 8.43 -0.41
CA LEU A 142 -22.01 8.62 -1.10
C LEU A 142 -23.01 9.39 -0.22
N GLN A 143 -23.02 9.12 1.09
CA GLN A 143 -23.88 9.81 2.06
C GLN A 143 -23.44 11.25 2.37
N GLY A 144 -22.35 11.72 1.78
CA GLY A 144 -21.92 13.12 1.85
C GLY A 144 -21.08 13.47 3.08
N ARG A 145 -20.37 12.50 3.69
CA ARG A 145 -19.42 12.69 4.81
C ARG A 145 -20.03 13.46 6.00
N ARG A 146 -20.51 12.74 7.01
CA ARG A 146 -21.15 13.36 8.19
C ARG A 146 -20.12 13.71 9.24
N VAL A 147 -20.22 14.92 9.77
CA VAL A 147 -19.47 15.35 10.96
C VAL A 147 -20.40 15.28 12.16
N VAL A 148 -20.07 14.43 13.14
CA VAL A 148 -20.85 14.23 14.38
C VAL A 148 -20.19 15.03 15.51
N ASN A 149 -20.98 15.78 16.28
CA ASN A 149 -20.49 16.56 17.43
C ASN A 149 -20.35 15.68 18.69
N LEU A 150 -19.28 15.92 19.46
CA LEU A 150 -18.97 15.33 20.77
C LEU A 150 -18.90 16.47 21.79
N PRO A 151 -20.04 16.92 22.37
CA PRO A 151 -21.01 16.08 23.07
C PRO A 151 -22.20 15.68 22.18
N LEU A 152 -22.61 14.42 22.28
CA LEU A 152 -23.98 14.05 21.89
C LEU A 152 -24.86 14.72 22.94
N ASP A 153 -25.76 15.64 22.56
CA ASP A 153 -26.57 16.40 23.51
C ASP A 153 -27.16 15.47 24.60
N SER A 154 -26.96 15.81 25.87
CA SER A 154 -27.28 15.01 27.07
C SER A 154 -28.78 14.71 27.27
N THR A 155 -29.62 14.92 26.26
CA THR A 155 -31.05 14.58 26.24
C THR A 155 -31.35 13.30 25.45
N ALA A 156 -30.35 12.67 24.81
CA ALA A 156 -30.50 11.33 24.25
C ALA A 156 -30.62 10.33 25.41
N THR A 157 -31.85 9.96 25.73
CA THR A 157 -32.21 8.82 26.58
C THR A 157 -31.52 7.56 26.04
N PRO A 158 -31.21 6.55 26.89
CA PRO A 158 -30.75 5.26 26.40
C PRO A 158 -31.71 4.78 25.30
N LEU A 159 -31.16 4.43 24.14
CA LEU A 159 -31.92 4.02 22.96
C LEU A 159 -32.72 2.74 23.27
N ASP A 160 -33.94 2.91 23.76
CA ASP A 160 -34.97 1.89 23.67
C ASP A 160 -35.45 1.78 22.22
N ALA A 161 -35.74 0.55 21.81
CA ALA A 161 -36.07 0.18 20.45
C ALA A 161 -37.25 1.00 19.90
N GLY A 162 -36.95 1.89 18.96
CA GLY A 162 -37.92 2.55 18.10
C GLY A 162 -38.40 3.90 18.60
N THR A 163 -37.73 4.98 18.20
CA THR A 163 -38.36 6.26 17.82
C THR A 163 -37.35 7.21 17.16
N THR A 164 -37.90 8.17 16.42
CA THR A 164 -37.31 9.02 15.37
C THR A 164 -36.32 10.10 15.83
N PHE A 165 -35.31 10.38 14.99
CA PHE A 165 -34.28 11.40 15.19
C PHE A 165 -34.74 12.84 14.89
N PRO A 166 -34.21 13.86 15.59
CA PRO A 166 -34.26 15.26 15.16
C PRO A 166 -33.13 15.60 14.16
N ASP A 167 -33.45 16.46 13.20
CA ASP A 167 -32.54 16.97 12.15
C ASP A 167 -31.29 17.62 12.74
N THR A 168 -30.10 17.14 12.36
CA THR A 168 -28.82 17.82 12.58
C THR A 168 -28.32 18.38 11.26
N GLY A 169 -28.11 19.70 11.23
CA GLY A 169 -27.78 20.46 10.04
C GLY A 169 -26.43 20.07 9.42
N VAL A 170 -26.43 19.96 8.09
CA VAL A 170 -25.24 19.81 7.25
C VAL A 170 -24.40 21.09 7.37
N MET A 171 -23.19 20.99 7.92
CA MET A 171 -22.16 22.01 7.71
C MET A 171 -21.01 21.41 6.91
N VAL A 172 -20.83 21.93 5.69
CA VAL A 172 -19.65 21.72 4.86
C VAL A 172 -18.55 22.65 5.40
N PRO A 173 -17.36 22.15 5.78
CA PRO A 173 -16.24 23.03 6.12
C PRO A 173 -15.69 23.66 4.84
N ASP A 174 -15.71 24.99 4.78
CA ASP A 174 -15.09 25.77 3.72
C ASP A 174 -13.55 25.73 3.92
N VAL A 175 -12.88 24.75 3.29
CA VAL A 175 -11.43 24.71 3.22
C VAL A 175 -11.01 25.36 1.91
N ARG A 176 -10.52 26.59 2.04
CA ARG A 176 -9.92 27.37 0.96
C ARG A 176 -8.76 26.57 0.33
N ALA A 177 -9.04 25.91 -0.78
CA ALA A 177 -8.04 25.26 -1.61
C ALA A 177 -7.17 26.34 -2.26
N THR A 178 -5.85 26.25 -2.08
CA THR A 178 -4.90 26.86 -3.01
C THR A 178 -5.02 26.12 -4.33
N SER A 179 -5.70 26.72 -5.30
CA SER A 179 -5.75 26.25 -6.68
C SER A 179 -4.35 26.29 -7.30
N LEU A 180 -3.87 25.14 -7.76
CA LEU A 180 -2.89 25.09 -8.84
C LEU A 180 -3.67 25.27 -10.13
N GLU A 181 -3.62 26.46 -10.71
CA GLU A 181 -4.08 26.68 -12.08
C GLU A 181 -3.04 26.20 -13.10
N PRO A 182 -3.48 25.81 -14.31
CA PRO A 182 -2.67 25.16 -15.33
C PRO A 182 -1.73 26.17 -16.00
N ARG A 183 -0.48 25.80 -16.22
CA ARG A 183 0.38 26.51 -17.17
C ARG A 183 0.13 25.97 -18.57
N ASP A 184 -0.19 26.89 -19.47
CA ASP A 184 -0.55 26.72 -20.86
C ASP A 184 0.40 25.84 -21.69
N ALA A 185 -0.19 25.08 -22.61
CA ALA A 185 0.47 24.45 -23.75
C ALA A 185 0.81 25.50 -24.85
N PRO A 186 1.74 25.20 -25.77
CA PRO A 186 2.43 26.21 -26.57
C PRO A 186 1.65 26.63 -27.81
N PRO A 187 1.93 27.82 -28.40
CA PRO A 187 1.37 28.16 -29.70
C PRO A 187 2.20 27.53 -30.83
N ASP A 188 1.49 26.91 -31.77
CA ASP A 188 1.92 26.74 -33.15
C ASP A 188 2.30 28.09 -33.77
N VAL A 189 3.49 28.16 -34.39
CA VAL A 189 3.80 29.19 -35.38
C VAL A 189 4.48 28.52 -36.57
N THR A 190 3.74 28.43 -37.66
CA THR A 190 4.28 28.20 -39.01
C THR A 190 4.73 29.52 -39.63
N SER A 191 5.91 29.45 -40.28
CA SER A 191 6.30 30.12 -41.52
C SER A 191 7.12 31.43 -41.49
N ALA A 192 8.31 31.26 -42.08
CA ALA A 192 9.05 32.14 -43.01
C ALA A 192 10.05 33.20 -42.48
N ASP A 193 11.32 32.84 -42.68
CA ASP A 193 12.41 33.57 -43.37
C ASP A 193 12.72 35.05 -43.04
N VAL A 194 13.96 35.29 -42.59
CA VAL A 194 15.07 35.97 -43.32
C VAL A 194 16.04 36.60 -42.31
N GLY A 195 17.34 36.32 -42.47
CA GLY A 195 18.36 37.36 -42.35
C GLY A 195 19.22 37.44 -41.08
N ALA A 196 20.29 36.64 -41.07
CA ALA A 196 21.69 37.08 -40.91
C ALA A 196 22.20 37.82 -39.65
N THR A 197 23.46 37.47 -39.36
CA THR A 197 24.55 38.22 -38.70
C THR A 197 24.65 38.28 -37.16
N SER A 198 25.74 37.66 -36.68
CA SER A 198 26.50 38.03 -35.48
C SER A 198 27.16 39.41 -35.69
N PRO A 199 27.51 40.20 -34.65
CA PRO A 199 28.82 39.97 -33.99
C PRO A 199 28.97 40.38 -32.49
N ASN A 200 30.03 39.82 -31.91
CA ASN A 200 30.98 40.23 -30.86
C ASN A 200 30.98 41.66 -30.23
N ILE A 201 31.53 41.73 -28.99
CA ILE A 201 32.30 42.80 -28.24
C ILE A 201 31.73 43.01 -26.81
N LYS A 202 32.39 42.69 -25.68
CA LYS A 202 33.63 43.14 -24.96
C LYS A 202 33.42 44.28 -23.92
N ALA A 203 33.67 43.95 -22.63
CA ALA A 203 34.24 44.73 -21.49
C ALA A 203 33.53 46.04 -21.03
N THR A 204 33.53 46.56 -19.78
CA THR A 204 34.45 46.58 -18.61
C THR A 204 33.72 47.15 -17.35
N ASP A 205 34.20 46.77 -16.16
CA ASP A 205 34.38 47.50 -14.87
C ASP A 205 33.29 48.36 -14.20
N LEU A 206 33.14 48.20 -12.87
CA LEU A 206 33.56 49.19 -11.86
C LEU A 206 33.44 48.68 -10.40
N ASP A 207 34.54 48.87 -9.66
CA ASP A 207 34.78 48.67 -8.23
C ASP A 207 33.98 49.59 -7.29
N VAL A 208 33.61 49.10 -6.09
CA VAL A 208 33.64 49.86 -4.82
C VAL A 208 33.94 48.93 -3.62
N LYS A 209 35.03 49.23 -2.89
CA LYS A 209 35.33 48.93 -1.46
C LYS A 209 35.55 50.31 -0.76
N PRO A 210 35.75 50.50 0.57
CA PRO A 210 36.19 49.62 1.68
C PRO A 210 35.29 49.77 2.96
N THR A 211 35.49 49.18 4.15
CA THR A 211 36.62 49.32 5.12
C THR A 211 36.51 48.31 6.27
N SER A 212 37.65 47.96 6.87
CA SER A 212 37.79 47.09 8.05
C SER A 212 38.53 47.78 9.20
N THR A 213 38.28 47.33 10.43
CA THR A 213 39.19 47.28 11.61
C THR A 213 38.63 46.13 12.49
N GLY A 214 39.33 45.19 13.13
CA GLY A 214 40.73 45.01 13.54
C GLY A 214 40.82 44.95 15.08
N ILE A 215 40.94 43.74 15.68
CA ILE A 215 41.89 43.32 16.76
C ILE A 215 41.54 41.89 17.30
N ARG A 216 42.58 41.06 17.55
CA ARG A 216 42.67 39.65 18.06
C ARG A 216 43.10 39.65 19.56
N PRO A 217 43.38 38.51 20.25
CA PRO A 217 42.70 37.21 20.44
C PRO A 217 42.57 36.81 21.94
N GLY A 218 41.84 35.72 22.25
CA GLY A 218 41.91 35.06 23.56
C GLY A 218 41.16 33.72 23.57
N SER A 219 41.89 32.62 23.72
CA SER A 219 41.35 31.28 24.02
C SER A 219 41.26 31.13 25.55
N PRO A 220 40.35 30.30 26.10
CA PRO A 220 40.75 28.92 26.38
C PRO A 220 39.64 27.86 26.20
N ASP A 221 40.07 26.61 26.28
CA ASP A 221 39.38 25.33 26.13
C ASP A 221 38.11 25.13 26.96
N VAL A 222 37.04 24.54 26.38
CA VAL A 222 36.01 23.68 27.03
C VAL A 222 35.38 22.75 25.96
N PRO A 223 35.08 21.46 26.27
CA PRO A 223 34.88 20.41 25.27
C PRO A 223 33.46 20.33 24.70
N VAL A 224 33.40 19.72 23.51
CA VAL A 224 32.17 19.33 22.80
C VAL A 224 31.45 18.26 23.61
N THR A 225 30.34 18.64 24.23
CA THR A 225 29.30 17.71 24.71
C THR A 225 28.08 17.77 23.79
N SER A 226 27.60 16.58 23.47
CA SER A 226 26.40 16.26 22.71
C SER A 226 25.18 17.06 23.20
N PRO A 227 24.25 17.51 22.34
CA PRO A 227 22.96 17.94 22.83
C PRO A 227 22.18 16.69 23.22
N ASP A 228 22.08 16.45 24.52
CA ASP A 228 21.05 15.61 25.11
C ASP A 228 19.69 16.11 24.61
N VAL A 229 19.01 15.28 23.83
CA VAL A 229 17.59 15.46 23.50
C VAL A 229 16.80 15.11 24.76
N HIS A 230 16.76 16.05 25.70
CA HIS A 230 15.69 16.08 26.67
C HIS A 230 14.41 16.44 25.94
N THR A 231 13.56 15.42 25.82
CA THR A 231 12.12 15.48 25.56
C THR A 231 11.49 16.71 26.22
N SER A 232 11.23 17.73 25.43
CA SER A 232 10.23 18.74 25.76
C SER A 232 8.85 18.12 25.51
N LEU A 233 8.20 17.64 26.58
CA LEU A 233 6.75 17.42 26.56
C LEU A 233 6.08 18.74 26.15
N PRO A 234 5.19 18.77 25.14
CA PRO A 234 4.37 19.94 24.89
C PRO A 234 3.30 20.02 26.00
N GLY A 235 3.53 20.87 26.98
CA GLY A 235 2.60 21.22 28.06
C GLY A 235 1.38 22.04 27.61
N ALA A 236 0.85 21.81 26.41
CA ALA A 236 -0.48 22.24 26.03
C ALA A 236 -1.37 21.00 26.06
N LYS A 237 -2.24 20.86 27.08
CA LYS A 237 -3.25 19.79 27.11
C LYS A 237 -3.97 19.80 25.76
N ALA A 238 -3.79 18.76 24.95
CA ALA A 238 -4.50 18.62 23.69
C ALA A 238 -5.99 18.74 23.98
N ARG A 239 -6.68 19.62 23.25
CA ARG A 239 -8.12 19.79 23.42
C ARG A 239 -8.81 18.48 23.02
N SER A 240 -9.78 18.06 23.83
CA SER A 240 -10.60 16.89 23.52
C SER A 240 -11.31 17.07 22.17
N PRO A 241 -11.49 15.99 21.40
CA PRO A 241 -12.15 16.06 20.10
C PRO A 241 -13.59 16.53 20.30
N THR A 242 -13.97 17.55 19.53
CA THR A 242 -15.33 18.09 19.52
C THR A 242 -16.17 17.50 18.41
N THR A 243 -15.54 16.82 17.43
CA THR A 243 -16.22 16.21 16.30
C THR A 243 -15.54 14.92 15.86
N VAL A 244 -16.32 14.06 15.19
CA VAL A 244 -15.81 12.92 14.44
C VAL A 244 -16.37 12.91 13.02
N ASP A 245 -15.54 12.48 12.09
CA ASP A 245 -15.82 12.35 10.68
C ASP A 245 -16.26 10.92 10.37
N SER A 246 -17.49 10.74 9.92
CA SER A 246 -18.06 9.43 9.65
C SER A 246 -17.20 8.62 8.68
N LEU A 247 -16.59 9.25 7.67
CA LEU A 247 -15.75 8.57 6.69
C LEU A 247 -14.53 7.94 7.38
N LEU A 248 -13.76 8.74 8.12
CA LEU A 248 -12.54 8.25 8.76
C LEU A 248 -12.85 7.26 9.89
N VAL A 249 -13.94 7.46 10.63
CA VAL A 249 -14.27 6.57 11.75
C VAL A 249 -14.67 5.18 11.29
N VAL A 250 -15.55 5.05 10.30
CA VAL A 250 -16.05 3.73 9.85
C VAL A 250 -15.00 2.94 9.08
N THR A 251 -14.04 3.60 8.44
CA THR A 251 -13.03 2.89 7.63
C THR A 251 -11.75 2.55 8.37
N LEU A 252 -11.28 3.44 9.26
CA LEU A 252 -9.90 3.38 9.76
C LEU A 252 -9.76 3.72 11.25
N ALA A 253 -10.31 4.86 11.67
CA ALA A 253 -9.93 5.47 12.94
C ALA A 253 -10.37 4.63 14.15
N ARG A 254 -11.52 3.96 14.06
CA ARG A 254 -11.99 3.02 15.08
C ARG A 254 -11.04 1.85 15.24
N ASP A 255 -10.83 1.08 14.17
CA ASP A 255 -10.06 -0.17 14.22
C ASP A 255 -8.58 0.08 14.53
N LEU A 256 -8.03 1.18 14.02
CA LEU A 256 -6.69 1.65 14.37
C LEU A 256 -6.59 1.99 15.87
N GLY A 257 -7.59 2.62 16.46
CA GLY A 257 -7.60 2.88 17.90
C GLY A 257 -7.72 1.61 18.74
N LEU A 258 -8.64 0.72 18.36
CA LEU A 258 -8.89 -0.55 19.04
C LEU A 258 -7.65 -1.46 19.06
N SER A 259 -6.86 -1.48 17.97
CA SER A 259 -5.65 -2.31 17.88
C SER A 259 -4.52 -1.88 18.82
N PHE A 260 -4.58 -0.65 19.37
CA PHE A 260 -3.59 -0.10 20.31
C PHE A 260 -4.05 -0.05 21.77
N LEU A 261 -5.26 -0.54 22.09
CA LEU A 261 -5.77 -0.54 23.46
C LEU A 261 -4.97 -1.43 24.43
N GLN A 262 -4.24 -2.42 23.93
CA GLN A 262 -3.43 -3.33 24.75
C GLN A 262 -2.03 -2.77 25.11
N GLY A 263 -1.79 -1.48 24.85
CA GLY A 263 -0.55 -0.77 25.18
C GLY A 263 0.36 -0.53 23.96
N PRO A 264 1.43 0.26 24.11
CA PRO A 264 2.38 0.50 23.03
C PRO A 264 3.04 -0.83 22.65
N GLN A 265 2.76 -1.30 21.43
CA GLN A 265 3.50 -2.42 20.83
C GLN A 265 4.97 -1.97 20.72
N THR A 266 5.79 -2.37 21.69
CA THR A 266 7.22 -2.04 21.67
C THR A 266 7.85 -2.67 20.44
N TRP A 267 8.51 -1.82 19.65
CA TRP A 267 9.12 -2.14 18.36
C TRP A 267 9.80 -3.51 18.29
N SER A 268 9.11 -4.47 17.68
CA SER A 268 9.66 -5.55 16.84
C SER A 268 8.49 -6.40 16.31
N HIS A 269 8.14 -6.21 15.04
CA HIS A 269 7.35 -7.15 14.21
C HIS A 269 5.87 -7.44 14.53
N ALA A 270 5.23 -6.78 15.50
CA ALA A 270 3.77 -6.87 15.66
C ALA A 270 3.19 -5.49 15.96
N GLY A 271 2.38 -4.93 15.06
CA GLY A 271 1.66 -3.70 15.36
C GLY A 271 0.63 -3.37 14.29
N LEU A 272 1.08 -3.24 13.05
CA LEU A 272 0.24 -2.92 11.91
C LEU A 272 0.73 -3.62 10.66
N GLY A 273 -0.21 -4.06 9.80
CA GLY A 273 0.14 -4.49 8.45
C GLY A 273 0.75 -5.88 8.34
N THR A 274 0.35 -6.83 9.20
CA THR A 274 0.74 -8.24 9.00
C THR A 274 0.30 -8.68 7.60
N GLU A 275 1.25 -9.17 6.82
CA GLU A 275 1.03 -9.61 5.44
C GLU A 275 0.79 -11.12 5.38
N GLY A 276 0.25 -11.60 4.26
CA GLY A 276 -0.02 -13.01 4.01
C GLY A 276 0.36 -13.46 2.60
N CYS A 277 -0.10 -14.66 2.26
CA CYS A 277 0.07 -15.29 0.95
C CYS A 277 -1.23 -15.95 0.53
N TRP A 278 -1.58 -15.79 -0.75
CA TRP A 278 -2.58 -16.63 -1.39
C TRP A 278 -2.03 -18.03 -1.61
N ASP A 279 -2.91 -19.02 -1.55
CA ASP A 279 -2.65 -20.40 -1.96
C ASP A 279 -2.28 -20.48 -3.45
N GLN A 280 -2.98 -19.74 -4.31
CA GLN A 280 -2.70 -19.64 -5.75
C GLN A 280 -3.00 -18.24 -6.27
N LEU A 281 -2.10 -17.66 -7.07
CA LEU A 281 -2.29 -16.30 -7.61
C LEU A 281 -3.24 -16.27 -8.82
N SER A 282 -3.32 -17.35 -9.60
CA SER A 282 -4.19 -17.44 -10.78
C SER A 282 -5.66 -17.70 -10.42
N ALA A 283 -5.91 -18.24 -9.24
CA ALA A 283 -7.23 -18.59 -8.74
C ALA A 283 -7.24 -18.56 -7.21
N PRO A 284 -7.08 -17.37 -6.58
CA PRO A 284 -6.94 -17.24 -5.13
C PRO A 284 -8.19 -17.70 -4.39
N ARG A 285 -8.01 -18.53 -3.36
CA ARG A 285 -9.12 -19.03 -2.52
C ARG A 285 -8.88 -18.85 -1.04
N THR A 286 -7.62 -18.97 -0.61
CA THR A 286 -7.28 -18.90 0.81
C THR A 286 -6.10 -17.97 0.99
N PHE A 287 -6.28 -16.94 1.82
CA PHE A 287 -5.22 -16.04 2.22
C PHE A 287 -4.74 -16.41 3.62
N THR A 288 -3.44 -16.70 3.75
CA THR A 288 -2.82 -17.10 5.01
C THR A 288 -1.77 -16.10 5.45
N LEU A 289 -1.89 -15.57 6.66
CA LEU A 289 -0.94 -14.64 7.25
C LEU A 289 0.44 -15.29 7.47
N LEU A 290 1.50 -14.55 7.15
CA LEU A 290 2.89 -15.01 7.24
C LEU A 290 3.36 -15.16 8.69
N HIS A 291 2.84 -14.34 9.60
CA HIS A 291 3.20 -14.33 11.02
C HIS A 291 1.95 -14.49 11.90
N SER A 292 2.09 -15.17 13.03
CA SER A 292 1.00 -15.45 13.98
C SER A 292 0.71 -14.30 14.95
N GLY A 293 1.14 -13.06 14.64
CA GLY A 293 0.88 -11.85 15.42
C GLY A 293 -0.45 -11.21 15.03
N THR A 294 -1.50 -11.52 15.77
CA THR A 294 -2.92 -11.27 15.48
C THR A 294 -3.37 -9.83 15.74
N SER A 295 -2.76 -8.84 15.07
CA SER A 295 -3.43 -7.55 14.93
C SER A 295 -4.58 -7.70 13.92
N PRO A 296 -5.81 -7.29 14.22
CA PRO A 296 -6.90 -7.28 13.25
C PRO A 296 -6.62 -6.28 12.10
N VAL A 297 -5.71 -5.33 12.32
CA VAL A 297 -5.27 -4.33 11.35
C VAL A 297 -4.13 -4.93 10.50
N THR A 298 -4.49 -5.89 9.66
CA THR A 298 -3.61 -6.55 8.67
C THR A 298 -3.26 -5.61 7.53
N MET A 299 -2.36 -6.05 6.64
CA MET A 299 -2.09 -5.29 5.41
C MET A 299 -3.33 -5.21 4.51
N ALA A 300 -4.12 -6.29 4.42
CA ALA A 300 -5.32 -6.30 3.60
C ALA A 300 -6.42 -5.38 4.16
N PHE A 301 -6.60 -5.36 5.48
CA PHE A 301 -7.46 -4.39 6.15
C PHE A 301 -7.03 -2.96 5.83
N LEU A 302 -5.75 -2.64 6.04
CA LEU A 302 -5.23 -1.29 5.80
C LEU A 302 -5.41 -0.87 4.34
N ASN A 303 -5.12 -1.76 3.40
CA ASN A 303 -5.34 -1.52 1.97
C ASN A 303 -6.82 -1.18 1.68
N GLY A 304 -7.77 -1.98 2.19
CA GLY A 304 -9.20 -1.71 2.03
C GLY A 304 -9.65 -0.42 2.69
N ALA A 305 -9.18 -0.14 3.90
CA ALA A 305 -9.45 1.10 4.62
C ALA A 305 -8.94 2.33 3.88
N LEU A 306 -7.71 2.30 3.35
CA LEU A 306 -7.14 3.39 2.56
C LEU A 306 -7.94 3.64 1.28
N ASP A 307 -8.26 2.56 0.54
CA ASP A 307 -9.01 2.64 -0.70
C ASP A 307 -10.42 3.20 -0.43
N GLY A 308 -11.09 2.75 0.65
CA GLY A 308 -12.39 3.25 1.10
C GLY A 308 -12.36 4.74 1.49
N VAL A 309 -11.34 5.19 2.23
CA VAL A 309 -11.17 6.61 2.57
C VAL A 309 -11.00 7.46 1.32
N LEU A 310 -10.12 7.04 0.41
CA LEU A 310 -9.78 7.80 -0.80
C LEU A 310 -10.98 7.92 -1.75
N LEU A 311 -11.64 6.81 -2.03
CA LEU A 311 -12.79 6.78 -2.94
C LEU A 311 -14.03 7.40 -2.30
N GLY A 312 -14.21 7.22 -0.99
CA GLY A 312 -15.27 7.90 -0.24
C GLY A 312 -15.11 9.42 -0.25
N ASP A 313 -13.89 9.93 -0.03
CA ASP A 313 -13.58 11.36 -0.11
C ASP A 313 -13.81 11.89 -1.54
N TYR A 314 -13.40 11.15 -2.57
CA TYR A 314 -13.69 11.47 -3.97
C TYR A 314 -15.20 11.57 -4.25
N LEU A 315 -15.99 10.56 -3.86
CA LEU A 315 -17.44 10.53 -4.06
C LEU A 315 -18.16 11.65 -3.29
N SER A 316 -17.68 12.01 -2.10
CA SER A 316 -18.26 13.09 -1.29
C SER A 316 -18.16 14.46 -1.97
N ARG A 317 -17.14 14.66 -2.81
CA ARG A 317 -16.91 15.89 -3.59
C ARG A 317 -17.45 15.83 -5.01
N THR A 318 -17.79 14.64 -5.50
CA THR A 318 -18.27 14.44 -6.88
C THR A 318 -19.75 14.81 -6.97
N PRO A 319 -20.13 15.78 -7.85
CA PRO A 319 -21.51 16.16 -8.04
C PRO A 319 -22.30 15.06 -8.75
N GLU A 320 -23.63 15.06 -8.57
CA GLU A 320 -24.51 14.15 -9.30
C GLU A 320 -24.66 14.57 -10.78
N PRO A 321 -24.80 13.62 -11.73
CA PRO A 321 -24.80 12.18 -11.53
C PRO A 321 -23.39 11.62 -11.30
N ARG A 322 -23.22 10.84 -10.23
CA ARG A 322 -21.95 10.18 -9.91
C ARG A 322 -21.69 8.97 -10.84
N PRO A 323 -20.42 8.59 -11.07
CA PRO A 323 -20.10 7.38 -11.80
C PRO A 323 -20.57 6.13 -11.02
N PRO A 324 -20.96 5.05 -11.71
CA PRO A 324 -21.18 3.74 -11.07
C PRO A 324 -19.94 3.31 -10.26
N LEU A 325 -20.15 2.68 -9.09
CA LEU A 325 -19.08 2.18 -8.23
C LEU A 325 -18.25 1.10 -8.94
N SER A 326 -18.89 0.26 -9.75
CA SER A 326 -18.19 -0.73 -10.58
C SER A 326 -17.18 -0.06 -11.53
N HIS A 327 -17.58 1.03 -12.19
CA HIS A 327 -16.71 1.82 -13.05
C HIS A 327 -15.59 2.49 -12.25
N LEU A 328 -15.91 3.13 -11.13
CA LEU A 328 -14.95 3.80 -10.26
C LEU A 328 -13.85 2.84 -9.77
N LEU A 329 -14.23 1.64 -9.30
CA LEU A 329 -13.27 0.62 -8.86
C LEU A 329 -12.43 0.08 -10.03
N SER A 330 -13.04 -0.12 -11.19
CA SER A 330 -12.32 -0.56 -12.40
C SER A 330 -11.26 0.46 -12.82
N GLU A 331 -11.55 1.75 -12.71
CA GLU A 331 -10.57 2.81 -12.98
C GLU A 331 -9.48 2.85 -11.90
N TYR A 332 -9.87 2.81 -10.62
CA TYR A 332 -8.96 2.93 -9.48
C TYR A 332 -7.91 1.81 -9.41
N TYR A 333 -8.32 0.55 -9.61
CA TYR A 333 -7.42 -0.60 -9.73
C TYR A 333 -6.86 -0.80 -11.14
N GLY A 334 -7.36 -0.02 -12.11
CA GLY A 334 -6.96 -0.01 -13.51
C GLY A 334 -6.03 1.15 -13.80
N ALA A 335 -6.43 2.05 -14.72
CA ALA A 335 -5.58 3.11 -15.27
C ALA A 335 -5.57 4.42 -14.48
N GLY A 336 -6.44 4.58 -13.47
CA GLY A 336 -6.63 5.80 -12.70
C GLY A 336 -8.04 6.37 -12.85
N VAL A 337 -8.54 6.99 -11.78
CA VAL A 337 -9.89 7.55 -11.72
C VAL A 337 -9.99 8.84 -12.54
N ALA A 338 -11.02 8.95 -13.39
CA ALA A 338 -11.27 10.13 -14.21
C ALA A 338 -10.06 10.60 -15.05
N GLY A 339 -9.25 9.64 -15.52
CA GLY A 339 -8.06 9.90 -16.33
C GLY A 339 -6.82 10.39 -15.56
N ASP A 340 -6.85 10.43 -14.22
CA ASP A 340 -5.69 10.76 -13.40
C ASP A 340 -4.87 9.49 -13.06
N PRO A 341 -3.69 9.27 -13.69
CA PRO A 341 -2.86 8.11 -13.41
C PRO A 341 -2.21 8.14 -12.01
N GLY A 342 -2.20 9.28 -11.33
CA GLY A 342 -1.75 9.41 -9.95
C GLY A 342 -2.80 8.93 -8.95
N PHE A 343 -4.07 8.89 -9.35
CA PHE A 343 -5.17 8.41 -8.51
C PHE A 343 -5.52 6.94 -8.79
N ARG A 344 -4.49 6.09 -8.60
CA ARG A 344 -4.55 4.63 -8.72
C ARG A 344 -4.24 3.96 -7.38
N SER A 345 -4.68 2.72 -7.22
CA SER A 345 -4.47 1.91 -6.01
C SER A 345 -2.98 1.74 -5.62
N ASN A 346 -2.06 1.71 -6.58
CA ASN A 346 -0.62 1.59 -6.33
C ASN A 346 -0.05 2.76 -5.51
N PHE A 347 -0.73 3.92 -5.55
CA PHE A 347 -0.33 5.14 -4.85
C PHE A 347 -1.18 5.43 -3.60
N ARG A 348 -1.99 4.46 -3.13
CA ARG A 348 -2.92 4.65 -2.01
C ARG A 348 -2.26 5.24 -0.76
N ARG A 349 -1.05 4.78 -0.39
CA ARG A 349 -0.35 5.28 0.81
C ARG A 349 0.05 6.74 0.65
N GLN A 350 0.58 7.11 -0.50
CA GLN A 350 0.96 8.49 -0.82
C GLN A 350 -0.27 9.39 -0.85
N ASN A 351 -1.35 8.93 -1.49
CA ASN A 351 -2.59 9.69 -1.62
C ASN A 351 -3.30 9.87 -0.27
N THR A 352 -3.32 8.86 0.60
CA THR A 352 -3.87 9.02 1.96
C THR A 352 -3.01 9.95 2.81
N ALA A 353 -1.68 9.85 2.71
CA ALA A 353 -0.78 10.76 3.43
C ALA A 353 -0.98 12.24 3.02
N ALA A 354 -1.46 12.50 1.80
CA ALA A 354 -1.83 13.85 1.35
C ALA A 354 -3.21 14.30 1.85
N LEU A 355 -4.12 13.37 2.18
CA LEU A 355 -5.50 13.66 2.56
C LEU A 355 -5.66 14.04 4.04
N THR A 356 -4.81 13.51 4.93
CA THR A 356 -4.93 13.75 6.38
C THR A 356 -3.57 13.94 7.05
N SER A 357 -3.54 14.75 8.10
CA SER A 357 -2.35 14.99 8.92
C SER A 357 -2.35 14.10 10.17
N THR A 358 -1.19 13.78 10.73
CA THR A 358 -1.10 13.01 11.99
C THR A 358 -1.95 13.64 13.10
N PRO A 359 -1.90 14.96 13.38
CA PRO A 359 -2.76 15.57 14.39
C PRO A 359 -4.26 15.41 14.11
N THR A 360 -4.68 15.58 12.84
CA THR A 360 -6.08 15.38 12.44
C THR A 360 -6.51 13.94 12.69
N LEU A 361 -5.72 12.97 12.23
CA LEU A 361 -6.02 11.56 12.43
C LEU A 361 -6.05 11.20 13.91
N THR A 362 -5.16 11.74 14.74
CA THR A 362 -5.16 11.51 16.20
C THR A 362 -6.48 11.97 16.82
N GLN A 363 -7.00 13.13 16.42
CA GLN A 363 -8.30 13.61 16.89
C GLN A 363 -9.45 12.68 16.46
N GLN A 364 -9.39 12.14 15.24
CA GLN A 364 -10.41 11.21 14.75
C GLN A 364 -10.35 9.85 15.45
N VAL A 365 -9.16 9.29 15.70
CA VAL A 365 -8.99 8.05 16.47
C VAL A 365 -9.46 8.25 17.90
N TRP A 366 -9.06 9.34 18.55
CA TRP A 366 -9.50 9.64 19.91
C TRP A 366 -11.03 9.81 19.98
N GLY A 367 -11.61 10.59 19.07
CA GLY A 367 -13.06 10.80 19.00
C GLY A 367 -13.82 9.51 18.72
N ALA A 368 -13.30 8.63 17.85
CA ALA A 368 -13.87 7.32 17.56
C ALA A 368 -13.94 6.44 18.82
N LEU A 369 -12.88 6.40 19.62
CA LEU A 369 -12.84 5.64 20.87
C LEU A 369 -13.82 6.20 21.91
N ILE A 370 -13.94 7.53 22.03
CA ILE A 370 -14.94 8.16 22.89
C ILE A 370 -16.36 7.80 22.44
N LEU A 371 -16.63 7.89 21.14
CA LEU A 371 -17.95 7.57 20.58
C LEU A 371 -18.29 6.11 20.85
N LEU A 372 -17.36 5.19 20.60
CA LEU A 372 -17.55 3.76 20.85
C LEU A 372 -17.77 3.48 22.35
N GLN A 373 -17.00 4.10 23.25
CA GLN A 373 -17.19 3.95 24.70
C GLN A 373 -18.58 4.41 25.17
N ARG A 374 -19.19 5.39 24.49
CA ARG A 374 -20.55 5.87 24.78
C ARG A 374 -21.63 4.96 24.21
N LEU A 375 -21.46 4.49 22.98
CA LEU A 375 -22.41 3.57 22.33
C LEU A 375 -22.38 2.18 22.97
N GLU A 376 -21.20 1.77 23.48
CA GLU A 376 -20.97 0.48 24.11
C GLU A 376 -20.31 0.63 25.51
N PRO A 377 -21.05 1.07 26.54
CA PRO A 377 -20.48 1.30 27.88
C PRO A 377 -19.87 0.06 28.55
N THR A 378 -20.27 -1.13 28.09
CA THR A 378 -19.78 -2.43 28.57
C THR A 378 -18.61 -2.98 27.73
N HIS A 379 -18.10 -2.24 26.73
CA HIS A 379 -17.02 -2.70 25.87
C HIS A 379 -15.79 -3.13 26.70
N PRO A 380 -15.36 -4.39 26.60
CA PRO A 380 -14.44 -5.00 27.57
C PRO A 380 -13.08 -4.32 27.65
N GLN A 381 -12.59 -3.77 26.53
CA GLN A 381 -11.28 -3.09 26.47
C GLN A 381 -11.35 -1.58 26.77
N LEU A 382 -12.53 -0.95 26.69
CA LEU A 382 -12.68 0.50 26.84
C LEU A 382 -13.25 0.89 28.21
N ARG A 383 -13.87 -0.07 28.90
CA ARG A 383 -14.51 0.15 30.19
C ARG A 383 -13.49 0.65 31.22
N GLY A 384 -13.77 1.81 31.81
CA GLY A 384 -12.95 2.40 32.87
C GLY A 384 -11.71 3.17 32.37
N MET A 385 -11.49 3.28 31.06
CA MET A 385 -10.41 4.12 30.52
C MET A 385 -10.75 5.61 30.63
N SER A 386 -9.77 6.40 31.08
CA SER A 386 -9.88 7.86 31.14
C SER A 386 -9.70 8.50 29.76
N GLN A 387 -10.12 9.76 29.62
CA GLN A 387 -9.93 10.53 28.38
C GLN A 387 -8.44 10.68 28.01
N GLU A 388 -7.57 10.84 29.01
CA GLU A 388 -6.12 10.91 28.83
C GLU A 388 -5.55 9.60 28.29
N GLN A 389 -6.01 8.45 28.79
CA GLN A 389 -5.58 7.14 28.30
C GLN A 389 -6.02 6.92 26.85
N LEU A 390 -7.25 7.33 26.48
CA LEU A 390 -7.72 7.26 25.11
C LEU A 390 -6.91 8.17 24.17
N ALA A 391 -6.52 9.36 24.64
CA ALA A 391 -5.66 10.28 23.87
C ALA A 391 -4.25 9.70 23.64
N GLU A 392 -3.69 9.01 24.63
CA GLU A 392 -2.39 8.33 24.51
C GLU A 392 -2.45 7.18 23.51
N VAL A 393 -3.49 6.34 23.58
CA VAL A 393 -3.73 5.27 22.59
C VAL A 393 -3.83 5.85 21.19
N ALA A 394 -4.64 6.89 21.01
CA ALA A 394 -4.79 7.55 19.70
C ALA A 394 -3.46 8.08 19.18
N THR A 395 -2.65 8.72 20.03
CA THR A 395 -1.34 9.26 19.65
C THR A 395 -0.37 8.16 19.22
N ASN A 396 -0.32 7.05 19.97
CA ASN A 396 0.56 5.93 19.65
C ASN A 396 0.12 5.23 18.35
N ALA A 397 -1.19 5.01 18.18
CA ALA A 397 -1.73 4.35 17.00
C ALA A 397 -1.47 5.14 15.72
N THR A 398 -1.71 6.46 15.74
CA THR A 398 -1.50 7.31 14.56
C THR A 398 -0.03 7.56 14.27
N LYS A 399 0.83 7.63 15.30
CA LYS A 399 2.27 7.68 15.09
C LYS A 399 2.76 6.45 14.35
N GLU A 400 2.42 5.25 14.84
CA GLU A 400 2.83 4.00 14.18
C GLU A 400 2.26 3.91 12.77
N PHE A 401 0.98 4.20 12.57
CA PHE A 401 0.35 4.18 11.25
C PHE A 401 1.00 5.19 10.28
N THR A 402 1.28 6.42 10.70
CA THR A 402 1.84 7.43 9.81
C THR A 402 3.33 7.21 9.54
N GLU A 403 4.13 6.86 10.55
CA GLU A 403 5.58 6.71 10.41
C GLU A 403 6.00 5.32 9.89
N ALA A 404 5.38 4.25 10.38
CA ALA A 404 5.78 2.87 10.08
C ALA A 404 4.96 2.24 8.93
N PHE A 405 3.77 2.75 8.62
CA PHE A 405 2.97 2.25 7.50
C PHE A 405 2.94 3.22 6.31
N LEU A 406 2.37 4.43 6.46
CA LEU A 406 2.28 5.40 5.35
C LEU A 406 3.66 5.91 4.91
N GLY A 407 4.59 6.08 5.85
CA GLY A 407 5.96 6.52 5.59
C GLY A 407 6.90 5.44 5.03
N CYS A 408 6.38 4.24 4.78
CA CYS A 408 7.13 3.09 4.28
C CYS A 408 6.58 2.64 2.91
N PRO A 409 7.43 2.10 2.01
CA PRO A 409 6.97 1.68 0.70
C PRO A 409 6.10 0.42 0.82
N ALA A 410 5.20 0.23 -0.14
CA ALA A 410 4.48 -1.03 -0.28
C ALA A 410 5.43 -2.07 -0.87
N ILE A 411 5.66 -3.16 -0.13
CA ILE A 411 6.57 -4.24 -0.53
C ILE A 411 5.74 -5.48 -0.84
N HIS A 412 5.79 -5.97 -2.08
CA HIS A 412 5.27 -7.27 -2.43
C HIS A 412 6.19 -8.38 -1.90
N PRO A 413 5.72 -9.24 -0.97
CA PRO A 413 6.53 -10.32 -0.45
C PRO A 413 6.79 -11.36 -1.54
N ARG A 414 7.78 -12.24 -1.31
CA ARG A 414 8.18 -13.29 -2.26
C ARG A 414 7.02 -14.11 -2.84
N CYS A 415 6.10 -14.56 -1.99
CA CYS A 415 4.95 -15.35 -2.45
C CYS A 415 4.04 -14.58 -3.41
N ARG A 416 4.04 -13.24 -3.34
CA ARG A 416 3.16 -12.40 -4.13
C ARG A 416 3.51 -12.39 -5.60
N TRP A 417 4.79 -12.41 -5.93
CA TRP A 417 5.25 -12.47 -7.31
C TRP A 417 5.54 -13.91 -7.78
N GLY A 418 5.15 -14.92 -6.99
CA GLY A 418 5.33 -16.32 -7.32
C GLY A 418 6.79 -16.76 -7.30
N ALA A 419 7.57 -16.29 -6.32
CA ALA A 419 8.96 -16.66 -6.17
C ALA A 419 9.14 -18.17 -5.99
N ALA A 420 10.11 -18.74 -6.71
CA ALA A 420 10.63 -20.05 -6.38
C ALA A 420 11.26 -20.04 -4.96
N PRO A 421 11.27 -21.20 -4.28
CA PRO A 421 11.96 -21.33 -3.01
C PRO A 421 13.45 -21.00 -3.12
N TYR A 422 14.01 -20.50 -2.01
CA TYR A 422 15.45 -20.39 -1.85
C TYR A 422 16.09 -21.79 -1.94
N ARG A 423 17.22 -21.92 -2.66
CA ARG A 423 17.99 -23.17 -2.77
C ARG A 423 19.10 -23.20 -1.73
N GLY A 424 19.25 -24.29 -0.99
CA GLY A 424 20.23 -24.39 0.09
C GLY A 424 19.80 -23.64 1.36
N SER A 425 20.76 -23.22 2.17
CA SER A 425 20.50 -22.59 3.48
C SER A 425 20.87 -21.10 3.45
N PRO A 426 19.90 -20.19 3.66
CA PRO A 426 20.18 -18.77 3.60
C PRO A 426 21.06 -18.33 4.77
N ARG A 427 22.02 -17.45 4.50
CA ARG A 427 22.88 -16.87 5.54
C ARG A 427 22.27 -15.58 6.06
N SER A 428 22.13 -15.46 7.38
CA SER A 428 21.60 -14.26 8.02
C SER A 428 22.55 -13.06 7.92
N LEU A 429 21.97 -11.88 7.80
CA LEU A 429 22.68 -10.60 7.90
C LEU A 429 22.92 -10.22 9.37
N GLN A 430 24.01 -9.49 9.62
CA GLN A 430 24.26 -8.82 10.91
C GLN A 430 23.74 -7.38 10.82
N LEU A 431 22.53 -7.17 11.31
CA LEU A 431 21.82 -5.89 11.25
C LEU A 431 22.21 -4.97 12.43
N PRO A 432 22.09 -3.63 12.30
CA PRO A 432 21.78 -2.89 11.07
C PRO A 432 22.97 -2.84 10.09
N LEU A 433 22.68 -2.84 8.78
CA LEU A 433 23.70 -2.69 7.74
C LEU A 433 24.16 -1.24 7.57
N GLY A 434 25.38 -1.06 7.08
CA GLY A 434 25.98 0.27 6.89
C GLY A 434 25.94 0.78 5.45
N PHE A 435 25.40 0.01 4.51
CA PHE A 435 25.48 0.34 3.08
C PHE A 435 24.18 0.07 2.33
N LEU A 436 23.93 0.89 1.33
CA LEU A 436 22.91 0.68 0.30
C LEU A 436 23.60 0.69 -1.06
N TYR A 437 23.42 -0.37 -1.84
CA TYR A 437 24.02 -0.52 -3.17
C TYR A 437 22.93 -0.40 -4.22
N VAL A 438 23.05 0.59 -5.11
CA VAL A 438 22.08 0.83 -6.17
C VAL A 438 22.51 0.13 -7.46
N HIS A 439 21.56 -0.58 -8.05
CA HIS A 439 21.69 -1.34 -9.28
C HIS A 439 20.62 -0.95 -10.30
N HIS A 440 20.86 -1.28 -11.56
CA HIS A 440 19.80 -1.50 -12.53
C HIS A 440 19.81 -2.99 -12.92
N THR A 441 18.72 -3.50 -13.51
CA THR A 441 18.70 -4.87 -14.02
C THR A 441 19.41 -4.97 -15.37
N TYR A 442 19.38 -3.90 -16.18
CA TYR A 442 19.75 -3.86 -17.61
C TYR A 442 18.86 -4.75 -18.47
N ILE A 443 18.73 -6.03 -18.11
CA ILE A 443 17.74 -6.98 -18.59
C ILE A 443 17.10 -7.60 -17.32
N PRO A 444 15.77 -7.59 -17.18
CA PRO A 444 14.76 -7.18 -18.16
C PRO A 444 14.69 -5.65 -18.39
N ALA A 445 14.30 -5.30 -19.61
CA ALA A 445 13.99 -3.95 -20.10
C ALA A 445 13.01 -4.07 -21.30
N PRO A 446 12.14 -3.08 -21.58
CA PRO A 446 11.96 -1.79 -20.88
C PRO A 446 11.43 -1.97 -19.44
N PRO A 447 11.40 -0.91 -18.60
CA PRO A 447 10.85 -0.98 -17.25
C PRO A 447 9.41 -1.50 -17.23
N CYS A 448 9.09 -2.41 -16.31
CA CYS A 448 7.74 -2.92 -16.11
C CYS A 448 6.83 -1.86 -15.45
N THR A 449 5.58 -1.75 -15.89
CA THR A 449 4.64 -0.69 -15.47
C THR A 449 3.34 -1.20 -14.85
N ASP A 450 3.18 -2.51 -14.74
CA ASP A 450 2.09 -3.17 -14.02
C ASP A 450 2.59 -4.41 -13.29
N PHE A 451 1.78 -4.86 -12.33
CA PHE A 451 2.13 -5.96 -11.45
C PHE A 451 2.40 -7.27 -12.21
N ALA A 452 1.62 -7.58 -13.25
CA ALA A 452 1.76 -8.83 -13.99
C ALA A 452 3.14 -8.91 -14.68
N HIS A 453 3.56 -7.83 -15.35
CA HIS A 453 4.87 -7.73 -15.98
C HIS A 453 6.00 -7.65 -14.94
N CYS A 454 5.86 -6.85 -13.88
CA CYS A 454 6.90 -6.76 -12.86
C CYS A 454 7.10 -8.08 -12.11
N ALA A 455 6.03 -8.81 -11.81
CA ALA A 455 6.13 -10.14 -11.22
C ALA A 455 6.77 -11.15 -12.20
N ALA A 456 6.49 -11.05 -13.51
CA ALA A 456 7.14 -11.88 -14.52
C ALA A 456 8.64 -11.59 -14.63
N ASP A 457 9.03 -10.32 -14.59
CA ASP A 457 10.42 -9.88 -14.58
C ASP A 457 11.17 -10.38 -13.34
N MET A 458 10.55 -10.31 -12.17
CA MET A 458 11.08 -10.89 -10.93
C MET A 458 11.36 -12.39 -11.06
N ARG A 459 10.39 -13.15 -11.58
CA ARG A 459 10.55 -14.60 -11.82
C ARG A 459 11.63 -14.89 -12.86
N SER A 460 11.69 -14.13 -13.94
CA SER A 460 12.71 -14.25 -14.98
C SER A 460 14.12 -14.03 -14.43
N MET A 461 14.31 -12.97 -13.64
CA MET A 461 15.59 -12.71 -12.96
C MET A 461 15.95 -13.81 -11.96
N GLN A 462 14.98 -14.31 -11.18
CA GLN A 462 15.23 -15.40 -10.25
C GLN A 462 15.64 -16.68 -10.98
N HIS A 463 14.92 -17.05 -12.04
CA HIS A 463 15.23 -18.21 -12.88
C HIS A 463 16.64 -18.10 -13.46
N PHE A 464 17.00 -16.97 -14.06
CA PHE A 464 18.35 -16.75 -14.57
C PHE A 464 19.42 -16.88 -13.48
N HIS A 465 19.19 -16.28 -12.30
CA HIS A 465 20.12 -16.37 -11.18
C HIS A 465 20.27 -17.80 -10.65
N GLN A 466 19.18 -18.54 -10.50
CA GLN A 466 19.20 -19.89 -9.94
C GLN A 466 19.65 -20.95 -10.95
N ASP A 467 19.07 -20.96 -12.15
CA ASP A 467 19.23 -22.03 -13.13
C ASP A 467 20.39 -21.80 -14.10
N THR A 468 20.67 -20.54 -14.43
CA THR A 468 21.80 -20.22 -15.33
C THR A 468 23.09 -19.90 -14.56
N ARG A 469 23.00 -19.13 -13.46
CA ARG A 469 24.18 -18.76 -12.65
C ARG A 469 24.47 -19.71 -11.49
N GLY A 470 23.56 -20.63 -11.18
CA GLY A 470 23.72 -21.58 -10.07
C GLY A 470 23.68 -20.92 -8.69
N TRP A 471 23.00 -19.78 -8.54
CA TRP A 471 22.86 -19.11 -7.26
C TRP A 471 21.70 -19.68 -6.45
N ASP A 472 21.74 -19.43 -5.15
CA ASP A 472 20.70 -19.92 -4.24
C ASP A 472 19.33 -19.27 -4.47
N ASP A 473 19.32 -18.04 -4.99
CA ASP A 473 18.12 -17.22 -5.18
C ASP A 473 18.45 -15.97 -6.01
N ILE A 474 17.44 -15.15 -6.32
CA ILE A 474 17.61 -13.81 -6.92
C ILE A 474 18.70 -13.02 -6.19
N GLY A 475 19.55 -12.30 -6.93
CA GLY A 475 20.75 -11.67 -6.38
C GLY A 475 20.49 -10.48 -5.46
N TYR A 476 19.41 -9.73 -5.72
CA TYR A 476 19.11 -8.46 -5.04
C TYR A 476 18.36 -8.65 -3.73
N SER A 477 18.50 -7.69 -2.81
CA SER A 477 17.68 -7.62 -1.60
C SER A 477 16.26 -7.17 -1.96
N PHE A 478 16.16 -6.09 -2.74
CA PHE A 478 14.90 -5.52 -3.22
C PHE A 478 15.02 -5.11 -4.69
N VAL A 479 13.90 -5.11 -5.39
CA VAL A 479 13.78 -4.68 -6.78
C VAL A 479 12.62 -3.69 -6.89
N ILE A 480 12.79 -2.64 -7.70
CA ILE A 480 11.83 -1.54 -7.85
C ILE A 480 11.23 -1.62 -9.26
N GLY A 481 9.92 -1.82 -9.32
CA GLY A 481 9.15 -1.71 -10.55
C GLY A 481 8.77 -0.26 -10.86
N SER A 482 8.44 0.04 -12.12
CA SER A 482 7.87 1.35 -12.48
C SER A 482 6.35 1.40 -12.27
N ASP A 483 5.77 0.30 -11.80
CA ASP A 483 4.39 0.17 -11.33
C ASP A 483 4.14 0.83 -9.96
N GLY A 484 5.19 1.31 -9.28
CA GLY A 484 5.08 2.00 -7.98
C GLY A 484 5.29 1.10 -6.76
N TYR A 485 5.63 -0.19 -6.97
CA TYR A 485 5.88 -1.14 -5.89
C TYR A 485 7.36 -1.50 -5.72
N VAL A 486 7.69 -1.93 -4.51
CA VAL A 486 8.94 -2.61 -4.19
C VAL A 486 8.67 -4.10 -4.15
N TYR A 487 9.54 -4.89 -4.75
CA TYR A 487 9.48 -6.35 -4.76
C TYR A 487 10.56 -6.93 -3.85
N GLU A 488 10.15 -7.79 -2.92
CA GLU A 488 11.08 -8.50 -2.05
C GLU A 488 11.87 -9.53 -2.84
N GLY A 489 13.19 -9.36 -2.93
CA GLY A 489 14.12 -10.38 -3.41
C GLY A 489 14.54 -11.28 -2.25
N ARG A 490 15.79 -11.16 -1.81
CA ARG A 490 16.26 -11.82 -0.57
C ARG A 490 15.78 -11.13 0.72
N GLY A 491 15.23 -9.93 0.61
CA GLY A 491 14.61 -9.22 1.73
C GLY A 491 15.61 -8.69 2.76
N TRP A 492 15.09 -8.38 3.94
CA TRP A 492 15.82 -7.67 5.01
C TRP A 492 16.80 -8.54 5.79
N HIS A 493 16.59 -9.85 5.84
CA HIS A 493 17.28 -10.72 6.81
C HIS A 493 18.38 -11.58 6.20
N TRP A 494 18.45 -11.71 4.87
CA TRP A 494 19.31 -12.68 4.20
C TRP A 494 20.36 -12.04 3.30
N VAL A 495 21.57 -12.63 3.31
CA VAL A 495 22.70 -12.15 2.50
C VAL A 495 22.42 -12.29 1.00
N GLY A 496 22.60 -11.19 0.27
CA GLY A 496 22.49 -11.05 -1.18
C GLY A 496 23.53 -11.79 -2.02
N ALA A 497 23.40 -11.67 -3.35
CA ALA A 497 24.42 -12.04 -4.35
C ALA A 497 24.63 -10.93 -5.40
N HIS A 498 24.32 -9.67 -5.06
CA HIS A 498 24.29 -8.54 -5.98
C HIS A 498 25.63 -7.82 -6.16
N THR A 499 26.52 -7.83 -5.15
CA THR A 499 27.80 -7.09 -5.15
C THR A 499 28.93 -7.95 -4.57
N LEU A 500 29.76 -8.50 -5.46
CA LEU A 500 30.85 -9.42 -5.08
C LEU A 500 31.76 -8.82 -3.99
N GLY A 501 31.91 -9.54 -2.87
CA GLY A 501 32.72 -9.10 -1.72
C GLY A 501 32.01 -8.16 -0.74
N HIS A 502 30.78 -7.73 -1.03
CA HIS A 502 30.05 -6.72 -0.25
C HIS A 502 28.62 -7.15 0.17
N ASN A 503 28.13 -8.30 -0.32
CA ASN A 503 26.77 -8.80 -0.08
C ASN A 503 26.30 -8.85 1.39
N SER A 504 27.21 -9.06 2.35
CA SER A 504 26.86 -9.16 3.77
C SER A 504 26.93 -7.84 4.53
N ARG A 505 27.19 -6.73 3.83
CA ARG A 505 27.45 -5.41 4.44
C ARG A 505 26.42 -4.35 4.06
N GLY A 506 25.61 -4.60 3.04
CA GLY A 506 24.60 -3.67 2.56
C GLY A 506 23.52 -4.36 1.75
N PHE A 507 22.38 -3.67 1.63
CA PHE A 507 21.27 -4.10 0.79
C PHE A 507 21.51 -3.72 -0.67
N GLY A 508 21.30 -4.66 -1.58
CA GLY A 508 21.30 -4.38 -3.02
C GLY A 508 19.89 -4.09 -3.50
N VAL A 509 19.67 -2.86 -4.00
CA VAL A 509 18.39 -2.40 -4.53
C VAL A 509 18.53 -2.16 -6.02
N ALA A 510 17.74 -2.86 -6.84
CA ALA A 510 17.79 -2.76 -8.29
C ALA A 510 16.54 -2.10 -8.87
N PHE A 511 16.70 -1.19 -9.83
CA PHE A 511 15.60 -0.74 -10.67
C PHE A 511 15.44 -1.67 -11.89
N VAL A 512 14.22 -2.09 -12.20
CA VAL A 512 13.92 -2.85 -13.42
C VAL A 512 14.07 -1.92 -14.63
N GLY A 513 15.07 -2.19 -15.48
CA GLY A 513 15.29 -1.47 -16.74
C GLY A 513 16.77 -1.17 -17.02
N ASN A 514 17.00 -0.45 -18.12
CA ASN A 514 18.32 0.01 -18.55
C ASN A 514 18.45 1.53 -18.43
N TYR A 515 19.09 1.98 -17.34
CA TYR A 515 19.30 3.40 -17.05
C TYR A 515 20.66 3.95 -17.47
N THR A 516 21.16 3.47 -18.61
CA THR A 516 22.40 3.99 -19.20
C THR A 516 22.18 5.40 -19.76
N ALA A 517 21.09 5.60 -20.51
CA ALA A 517 20.77 6.87 -21.16
C ALA A 517 19.55 7.58 -20.56
N GLU A 518 18.68 6.84 -19.85
CA GLU A 518 17.42 7.34 -19.29
C GLU A 518 17.41 7.20 -17.77
N LEU A 519 16.51 7.93 -17.11
CA LEU A 519 16.29 7.84 -15.67
C LEU A 519 15.05 6.98 -15.35
N PRO A 520 15.02 6.31 -14.20
CA PRO A 520 13.79 5.73 -13.65
C PRO A 520 12.70 6.78 -13.44
N THR A 521 11.46 6.33 -13.25
CA THR A 521 10.35 7.24 -12.91
C THR A 521 10.63 7.97 -11.60
N GLU A 522 10.10 9.19 -11.46
CA GLU A 522 10.28 10.00 -10.26
C GLU A 522 9.80 9.26 -8.99
N ALA A 523 8.69 8.53 -9.09
CA ALA A 523 8.18 7.72 -7.99
C ALA A 523 9.16 6.60 -7.57
N ALA A 524 9.80 5.93 -8.53
CA ALA A 524 10.81 4.92 -8.25
C ALA A 524 12.06 5.55 -7.63
N LEU A 525 12.53 6.70 -8.15
CA LEU A 525 13.67 7.44 -7.63
C LEU A 525 13.45 7.85 -6.18
N ARG A 526 12.32 8.51 -5.88
CA ARG A 526 11.92 8.89 -4.52
C ARG A 526 11.87 7.70 -3.57
N THR A 527 11.40 6.54 -4.06
CA THR A 527 11.33 5.32 -3.25
C THR A 527 12.72 4.86 -2.79
N VAL A 528 13.72 4.87 -3.67
CA VAL A 528 15.09 4.43 -3.33
C VAL A 528 15.89 5.52 -2.61
N GLN A 529 15.64 6.79 -2.91
CA GLN A 529 16.35 7.91 -2.30
C GLN A 529 15.92 8.11 -0.84
N ASP A 530 14.62 8.12 -0.57
CA ASP A 530 14.07 8.60 0.70
C ASP A 530 13.23 7.54 1.44
N VAL A 531 12.24 6.95 0.76
CA VAL A 531 11.17 6.19 1.42
C VAL A 531 11.68 4.85 1.96
N LEU A 532 12.30 4.02 1.11
CA LEU A 532 12.82 2.70 1.50
C LEU A 532 13.95 2.81 2.54
N PRO A 533 14.99 3.67 2.37
CA PRO A 533 16.04 3.81 3.38
C PRO A 533 15.51 4.41 4.69
N GLY A 534 14.62 5.40 4.63
CA GLY A 534 14.00 5.99 5.82
C GLY A 534 13.24 4.95 6.64
N CYS A 535 12.45 4.11 5.97
CA CYS A 535 11.76 2.97 6.59
C CYS A 535 12.75 1.97 7.20
N ALA A 536 13.81 1.60 6.46
CA ALA A 536 14.83 0.66 6.93
C ALA A 536 15.62 1.18 8.13
N VAL A 537 15.87 2.49 8.21
CA VAL A 537 16.51 3.13 9.36
C VAL A 537 15.62 3.08 10.59
N ARG A 538 14.34 3.45 10.46
CA ARG A 538 13.37 3.35 11.56
C ARG A 538 13.24 1.90 12.06
N ALA A 539 13.14 0.94 11.15
CA ALA A 539 13.03 -0.48 11.50
C ALA A 539 14.33 -1.12 12.03
N GLY A 540 15.44 -0.37 12.12
CA GLY A 540 16.72 -0.91 12.60
C GLY A 540 17.41 -1.88 11.63
N PHE A 541 17.02 -1.90 10.36
CA PHE A 541 17.67 -2.68 9.31
C PHE A 541 18.89 -1.98 8.72
N LEU A 542 18.84 -0.65 8.67
CA LEU A 542 19.87 0.20 8.08
C LEU A 542 20.35 1.23 9.13
N ARG A 543 21.65 1.47 9.19
CA ARG A 543 22.19 2.48 10.11
C ARG A 543 21.75 3.89 9.66
N PRO A 544 21.45 4.83 10.58
CA PRO A 544 21.17 6.22 10.20
C PRO A 544 22.32 6.87 9.43
N ASP A 545 23.56 6.44 9.69
CA ASP A 545 24.76 6.87 9.01
C ASP A 545 25.19 5.95 7.84
N TYR A 546 24.25 5.27 7.18
CA TYR A 546 24.57 4.43 6.03
C TYR A 546 25.25 5.18 4.88
N THR A 547 25.98 4.45 4.04
CA THR A 547 26.60 4.98 2.82
C THR A 547 25.88 4.44 1.58
N LEU A 548 25.50 5.34 0.68
CA LEU A 548 24.92 5.00 -0.62
C LEU A 548 26.03 4.91 -1.68
N LEU A 549 26.04 3.83 -2.45
CA LEU A 549 26.99 3.60 -3.54
C LEU A 549 26.28 3.00 -4.76
N GLY A 550 26.72 3.39 -5.96
CA GLY A 550 26.39 2.66 -7.19
C GLY A 550 27.27 1.42 -7.35
N HIS A 551 26.74 0.36 -7.95
CA HIS A 551 27.45 -0.93 -8.11
C HIS A 551 28.87 -0.80 -8.69
N ARG A 552 29.04 0.05 -9.72
CA ARG A 552 30.33 0.35 -10.37
C ARG A 552 31.44 0.87 -9.46
N GLN A 553 31.11 1.40 -8.28
CA GLN A 553 32.12 1.88 -7.33
C GLN A 553 32.85 0.74 -6.60
N LEU A 554 32.31 -0.49 -6.65
CA LEU A 554 32.80 -1.63 -5.88
C LEU A 554 33.37 -2.75 -6.75
N VAL A 555 32.85 -2.92 -7.96
CA VAL A 555 33.28 -3.95 -8.91
C VAL A 555 33.30 -3.40 -10.35
N ARG A 556 33.98 -4.09 -11.26
CA ARG A 556 34.06 -3.69 -12.68
C ARG A 556 32.75 -4.00 -13.40
N THR A 557 31.90 -2.99 -13.55
CA THR A 557 30.59 -3.06 -14.23
C THR A 557 30.13 -1.66 -14.59
N ASP A 558 29.26 -1.54 -15.60
CA ASP A 558 28.59 -0.28 -15.94
C ASP A 558 27.31 -0.06 -15.12
N CYS A 559 26.86 -1.04 -14.34
CA CYS A 559 25.73 -0.89 -13.42
C CYS A 559 26.00 0.25 -12.40
N PRO A 560 25.04 1.15 -12.11
CA PRO A 560 23.60 1.12 -12.45
C PRO A 560 23.21 1.86 -13.74
N GLY A 561 24.13 2.04 -14.69
CA GLY A 561 23.94 2.87 -15.89
C GLY A 561 24.38 4.32 -15.67
N ASP A 562 24.84 4.99 -16.74
CA ASP A 562 25.48 6.30 -16.65
C ASP A 562 24.53 7.41 -16.22
N ALA A 563 23.34 7.49 -16.81
CA ALA A 563 22.33 8.48 -16.43
C ALA A 563 21.96 8.35 -14.94
N LEU A 564 21.60 7.13 -14.49
CA LEU A 564 21.26 6.91 -13.09
C LEU A 564 22.46 7.16 -12.16
N PHE A 565 23.65 6.68 -12.50
CA PHE A 565 24.83 6.91 -11.66
C PHE A 565 25.17 8.39 -11.51
N ASN A 566 25.02 9.19 -12.57
CA ASN A 566 25.23 10.63 -12.51
C ASN A 566 24.23 11.31 -11.57
N LEU A 567 22.97 10.88 -11.57
CA LEU A 567 21.98 11.35 -10.62
C LEU A 567 22.32 10.92 -9.18
N LEU A 568 22.73 9.66 -8.94
CA LEU A 568 23.10 9.20 -7.59
C LEU A 568 24.18 10.05 -6.93
N ARG A 569 25.06 10.70 -7.71
CA ARG A 569 26.11 11.59 -7.18
C ARG A 569 25.57 12.85 -6.51
N THR A 570 24.32 13.21 -6.77
CA THR A 570 23.65 14.37 -6.16
C THR A 570 22.87 13.99 -4.91
N TRP A 571 22.68 12.68 -4.65
CA TRP A 571 21.85 12.22 -3.55
C TRP A 571 22.54 12.35 -2.19
N PRO A 572 21.75 12.56 -1.11
CA PRO A 572 22.26 12.42 0.25
C PRO A 572 22.90 11.04 0.45
N ARG A 573 23.87 10.98 1.37
CA ARG A 573 24.59 9.73 1.73
C ARG A 573 25.45 9.11 0.61
N PHE A 574 25.47 9.67 -0.60
CA PHE A 574 26.38 9.21 -1.65
C PHE A 574 27.83 9.48 -1.29
N ALA A 575 28.68 8.45 -1.35
CA ALA A 575 30.12 8.62 -1.14
C ALA A 575 30.88 8.71 -2.47
N ALA A 576 31.41 9.89 -2.78
CA ALA A 576 32.18 10.15 -4.00
C ALA A 576 33.52 9.40 -4.05
N ASN A 577 34.17 9.22 -2.90
CA ASN A 577 35.52 8.67 -2.80
C ASN A 577 35.51 7.32 -2.08
N VAL A 578 35.38 6.23 -2.84
CA VAL A 578 35.58 4.87 -2.30
C VAL A 578 37.05 4.52 -2.43
N ASN A 579 37.75 4.33 -1.30
CA ASN A 579 39.18 4.03 -1.31
C ASN A 579 39.43 2.68 -2.05
N PRO A 580 40.25 2.63 -3.12
CA PRO A 580 40.39 1.43 -3.98
C PRO A 580 40.88 0.16 -3.27
N ARG A 581 41.38 0.27 -2.03
CA ARG A 581 41.92 -0.84 -1.25
C ARG A 581 40.86 -1.84 -0.78
N THR A 582 39.59 -1.46 -0.71
CA THR A 582 38.48 -2.40 -0.42
C THR A 582 38.03 -3.19 -1.66
N ALA A 583 38.13 -2.64 -2.86
CA ALA A 583 37.73 -3.30 -4.11
C ALA A 583 38.77 -4.35 -4.61
N ARG A 584 40.07 -4.15 -4.36
CA ARG A 584 41.15 -5.01 -4.91
C ARG A 584 41.39 -6.34 -4.18
N ARG A 585 40.98 -6.51 -2.91
CA ARG A 585 41.22 -7.77 -2.17
C ARG A 585 40.30 -8.91 -2.58
N ALA A 586 39.12 -8.63 -3.15
CA ALA A 586 38.17 -9.65 -3.58
C ALA A 586 38.59 -10.34 -4.89
N SER A 587 39.26 -9.63 -5.82
CA SER A 587 39.63 -10.20 -7.12
C SER A 587 40.82 -11.16 -7.08
N TRP A 588 41.68 -11.06 -6.06
CA TRP A 588 42.89 -11.89 -5.95
C TRP A 588 42.64 -13.31 -5.45
N ARG A 589 41.51 -13.59 -4.79
CA ARG A 589 41.16 -14.95 -4.34
C ARG A 589 40.46 -15.82 -5.39
N SER A 590 40.08 -15.26 -6.54
CA SER A 590 39.31 -15.94 -7.59
C SER A 590 40.14 -16.52 -8.75
N LYS A 591 41.48 -16.59 -8.64
CA LYS A 591 42.29 -17.30 -9.64
C LYS A 591 42.23 -18.83 -9.42
N ARG A 592 41.05 -19.43 -9.60
CA ARG A 592 40.94 -20.84 -10.00
C ARG A 592 40.43 -20.84 -11.44
N LYS A 593 41.16 -21.53 -12.32
CA LYS A 593 40.86 -21.62 -13.76
C LYS A 593 39.39 -22.04 -13.95
N PRO A 594 38.64 -21.41 -14.88
CA PRO A 594 37.37 -21.97 -15.31
C PRO A 594 37.60 -23.36 -15.92
N PRO A 595 36.67 -24.33 -15.74
CA PRO A 595 36.73 -25.58 -16.47
C PRO A 595 36.64 -25.30 -17.98
N PRO A 596 37.25 -26.14 -18.84
CA PRO A 596 37.22 -25.94 -20.28
C PRO A 596 35.78 -25.94 -20.80
N MET A 597 35.43 -24.94 -21.62
CA MET A 597 34.18 -24.89 -22.36
C MET A 597 34.12 -26.10 -23.30
N ILE A 598 33.17 -26.99 -23.06
CA ILE A 598 32.73 -27.97 -24.05
C ILE A 598 31.72 -27.23 -24.92
N LEU A 599 32.13 -26.86 -26.13
CA LEU A 599 31.21 -26.39 -27.16
C LEU A 599 30.30 -27.56 -27.59
N PRO A 600 28.98 -27.37 -27.73
CA PRO A 600 28.15 -28.38 -28.36
C PRO A 600 28.58 -28.54 -29.82
N ALA A 601 28.78 -29.79 -30.23
CA ALA A 601 29.10 -30.16 -31.60
C ALA A 601 28.02 -29.60 -32.54
N THR A 602 28.45 -28.92 -33.60
CA THR A 602 27.61 -28.64 -34.76
C THR A 602 27.37 -29.96 -35.49
N ASP A 603 26.12 -30.41 -35.55
CA ASP A 603 25.70 -31.45 -36.49
C ASP A 603 25.88 -30.92 -37.92
N PRO A 604 26.52 -31.70 -38.83
CA PRO A 604 26.49 -31.42 -40.24
C PRO A 604 25.37 -32.23 -40.92
N GLN A 605 24.43 -31.51 -41.53
CA GLN A 605 23.42 -31.95 -42.52
C GLN A 605 22.32 -32.92 -42.09
#